data_AF-A0A953SVE2-F1
#
_entry.id   AF-A0A953SVE2-F1
#
_cell.length_a   1.000
_cell.length_b   1.000
_cell.length_c   1.000
_cell.angle_alpha   90.00
_cell.angle_beta   90.00
_cell.angle_gamma   90.00
#
_symmetry.space_group_name_H-M   'P 1'
#
loop_
_entity.id
_entity.type
_entity.pdbx_description
1 polymer ?
#
loop_
_entity_poly.entity_id
_entity_poly.type
_entity_poly.pdbx_seq_one_letter_code
_entity_poly.pdbx_strand_id
1 'polypeptide(L)'
;LNTLSFIMEGLNGADGETDNIKHRAEGQETGMRALLEYSYLNKDEIKKTVNTAREKLKLSRAGADVAIRMDHAKGKDTLLLNLRSVYSGKDSLITVTNYNSAIEPLLTIKKPAAYLIPKADSLLVAWMNKHEIEYKNFVPDDRQVLKVYNISVDDSLMLEGDKIAKVNTDKEDFRGAYSPGGYFIVPINQLYSNMLVLALEPQSIIGLVVYKEFKYLLSGKTYPVLRVEN
;
A
#
# COMPACT_ATOMS: atom_id res chain seq x y z
N LEU A 1 -3.37 -0.73 17.67
CA LEU A 1 -2.56 -1.03 16.47
C LEU A 1 -2.23 -2.53 16.38
N ASN A 2 -2.86 -3.25 15.44
CA ASN A 2 -2.56 -4.67 15.19
C ASN A 2 -1.06 -4.84 14.91
N THR A 3 -0.40 -5.76 15.63
CA THR A 3 1.06 -5.91 15.63
C THR A 3 1.58 -6.62 14.39
N LEU A 4 0.77 -7.47 13.76
CA LEU A 4 1.10 -8.25 12.58
C LEU A 4 -0.21 -8.83 12.00
N SER A 5 -0.26 -8.97 10.68
CA SER A 5 -1.38 -9.58 9.97
C SER A 5 -0.82 -10.66 9.05
N PHE A 6 -1.53 -11.78 8.96
CA PHE A 6 -1.28 -12.83 7.97
C PHE A 6 -2.56 -13.05 7.18
N ILE A 7 -2.41 -13.28 5.88
CA ILE A 7 -3.50 -13.72 5.02
C ILE A 7 -3.14 -15.14 4.61
N MET A 8 -4.07 -16.07 4.85
CA MET A 8 -3.97 -17.45 4.37
C MET A 8 -5.06 -17.65 3.34
N GLU A 9 -4.65 -17.83 2.09
CA GLU A 9 -5.57 -18.09 0.99
C GLU A 9 -5.65 -19.59 0.71
N GLY A 10 -6.87 -20.08 0.53
CA GLY A 10 -7.11 -21.43 0.06
C GLY A 10 -7.29 -21.47 -1.46
N LEU A 11 -7.21 -22.67 -2.04
CA LEU A 11 -7.61 -22.88 -3.42
C LEU A 11 -9.11 -22.54 -3.58
N ASN A 12 -9.42 -21.66 -4.52
CA ASN A 12 -10.80 -21.47 -4.98
C ASN A 12 -11.29 -22.81 -5.54
N GLY A 13 -12.41 -23.31 -5.03
CA GLY A 13 -13.11 -24.47 -5.60
C GLY A 13 -13.73 -24.07 -6.92
N ALA A 14 -12.94 -23.99 -7.99
CA ALA A 14 -13.39 -23.57 -9.31
C ALA A 14 -14.42 -24.54 -9.92
N ASP A 15 -14.45 -25.77 -9.40
CA ASP A 15 -15.09 -26.91 -10.04
C ASP A 15 -16.55 -27.10 -9.55
N GLY A 16 -17.02 -26.31 -8.59
CA GLY A 16 -18.39 -26.43 -8.05
C GLY A 16 -18.68 -27.75 -7.31
N GLU A 17 -17.76 -28.71 -7.32
CA GLU A 17 -17.92 -29.98 -6.64
C GLU A 17 -17.50 -29.87 -5.17
N THR A 18 -18.44 -30.22 -4.28
CA THR A 18 -18.24 -30.36 -2.83
C THR A 18 -17.18 -31.40 -2.46
N ASP A 19 -16.76 -32.18 -3.44
CA ASP A 19 -15.76 -33.22 -3.30
C ASP A 19 -14.48 -32.59 -2.74
N ASN A 20 -14.02 -33.18 -1.64
CA ASN A 20 -12.87 -32.77 -0.85
C ASN A 20 -13.04 -31.56 0.09
N ILE A 21 -14.26 -31.11 0.41
CA ILE A 21 -14.44 -30.02 1.41
C ILE A 21 -13.84 -30.35 2.77
N LYS A 22 -13.98 -31.60 3.24
CA LYS A 22 -13.36 -32.08 4.48
C LYS A 22 -11.83 -31.98 4.39
N HIS A 23 -11.25 -32.47 3.29
CA HIS A 23 -9.80 -32.43 3.10
C HIS A 23 -9.26 -30.98 3.02
N ARG A 24 -9.96 -30.09 2.33
CA ARG A 24 -9.62 -28.65 2.29
C ARG A 24 -9.68 -28.02 3.68
N ALA A 25 -10.73 -28.31 4.44
CA ALA A 25 -10.88 -27.81 5.79
C ALA A 25 -9.75 -28.31 6.72
N GLU A 26 -9.43 -29.61 6.67
CA GLU A 26 -8.32 -30.21 7.44
C GLU A 26 -6.97 -29.62 7.03
N GLY A 27 -6.75 -29.37 5.74
CA GLY A 27 -5.54 -28.71 5.24
C GLY A 27 -5.39 -27.27 5.72
N GLN A 28 -6.48 -26.48 5.64
CA GLN A 28 -6.51 -25.11 6.15
C GLN A 28 -6.32 -25.07 7.67
N GLU A 29 -6.97 -25.97 8.41
CA GLU A 29 -6.79 -26.11 9.86
C GLU A 29 -5.33 -26.39 10.20
N THR A 30 -4.73 -27.38 9.53
CA THR A 30 -3.32 -27.75 9.75
C THR A 30 -2.40 -26.58 9.47
N GLY A 31 -2.62 -25.86 8.37
CA GLY A 31 -1.84 -24.67 8.02
C GLY A 31 -1.98 -23.53 9.05
N MET A 32 -3.20 -23.25 9.49
CA MET A 32 -3.45 -22.24 10.53
C MET A 32 -2.80 -22.62 11.86
N ARG A 33 -2.89 -23.89 12.28
CA ARG A 33 -2.22 -24.39 13.49
C ARG A 33 -0.71 -24.26 13.39
N ALA A 34 -0.12 -24.66 12.28
CA ALA A 34 1.31 -24.55 12.05
C ALA A 34 1.78 -23.09 12.09
N LEU A 35 1.03 -22.16 11.49
CA LEU A 35 1.34 -20.73 11.54
C LEU A 35 1.27 -20.17 12.97
N LEU A 36 0.25 -20.58 13.75
CA LEU A 36 0.11 -20.18 15.16
C LEU A 36 1.26 -20.71 16.01
N GLU A 37 1.61 -22.00 15.85
CA GLU A 37 2.73 -22.62 16.57
C GLU A 37 4.06 -21.96 16.21
N TYR A 38 4.33 -21.77 14.92
CA TYR A 38 5.52 -21.05 14.46
C TYR A 38 5.58 -19.63 15.04
N SER A 39 4.46 -18.90 15.02
CA SER A 39 4.40 -17.54 15.56
C SER A 39 4.63 -17.50 17.06
N TYR A 40 4.13 -18.50 17.80
CA TYR A 40 4.35 -18.62 19.24
C TYR A 40 5.83 -18.91 19.56
N LEU A 41 6.43 -19.85 18.84
CA LEU A 41 7.83 -20.25 19.03
C LEU A 41 8.81 -19.14 18.62
N ASN A 42 8.47 -18.31 17.63
CA ASN A 42 9.33 -17.25 17.09
C ASN A 42 8.87 -15.82 17.48
N LYS A 43 8.04 -15.69 18.53
CA LYS A 43 7.37 -14.43 18.89
C LYS A 43 8.32 -13.25 19.10
N ASP A 44 9.50 -13.48 19.68
CA ASP A 44 10.44 -12.41 20.03
C ASP A 44 11.17 -11.88 18.80
N GLU A 45 11.54 -12.77 17.87
CA GLU A 45 12.11 -12.39 16.58
C GLU A 45 11.09 -11.62 15.74
N ILE A 46 9.85 -12.12 15.67
CA ILE A 46 8.76 -11.45 14.96
C ILE A 46 8.54 -10.03 15.51
N LYS A 47 8.44 -9.88 16.84
CA LYS A 47 8.28 -8.57 17.48
C LYS A 47 9.45 -7.64 17.20
N LYS A 48 10.69 -8.15 17.28
CA LYS A 48 11.90 -7.37 16.98
C LYS A 48 11.90 -6.88 15.53
N THR A 49 11.56 -7.75 14.59
CA THR A 49 11.48 -7.41 13.15
C THR A 49 10.44 -6.33 12.90
N VAL A 50 9.22 -6.51 13.43
CA VAL A 50 8.15 -5.51 13.31
C VAL A 50 8.56 -4.18 13.92
N ASN A 51 9.09 -4.17 15.14
CA ASN A 51 9.50 -2.93 15.81
C ASN A 51 10.61 -2.21 15.03
N THR A 52 11.59 -2.95 14.53
CA THR A 52 12.67 -2.38 13.71
C THR A 52 12.12 -1.74 12.43
N ALA A 53 11.19 -2.40 11.75
CA ALA A 53 10.55 -1.85 10.55
C ALA A 53 9.73 -0.59 10.87
N ARG A 54 9.00 -0.57 11.99
CA ARG A 54 8.21 0.59 12.43
C ARG A 54 9.08 1.80 12.75
N GLU A 55 10.20 1.61 13.44
CA GLU A 55 11.13 2.70 13.73
C GLU A 55 11.74 3.28 12.45
N LYS A 56 12.04 2.44 11.45
CA LYS A 56 12.48 2.94 10.12
C LYS A 56 11.43 3.83 9.44
N LEU A 57 10.14 3.51 9.58
CA LEU A 57 9.06 4.32 9.01
C LEU A 57 8.94 5.68 9.71
N LYS A 58 9.00 5.72 11.03
CA LYS A 58 8.98 6.97 11.81
C LYS A 58 10.18 7.87 11.51
N LEU A 59 11.33 7.27 11.20
CA LEU A 59 12.55 7.99 10.82
C LEU A 59 12.63 8.28 9.31
N SER A 60 11.57 8.00 8.54
CA SER A 60 11.57 8.25 7.10
C SER A 60 11.70 9.73 6.79
N ARG A 61 12.44 10.04 5.72
CA ARG A 61 12.73 11.40 5.28
C ARG A 61 12.24 11.61 3.85
N ALA A 62 11.96 12.87 3.54
CA ALA A 62 11.65 13.29 2.19
C ALA A 62 12.85 13.05 1.25
N GLY A 63 12.55 12.93 -0.05
CA GLY A 63 13.54 12.69 -1.10
C GLY A 63 13.91 11.22 -1.31
N ALA A 64 13.48 10.30 -0.45
CA ALA A 64 13.61 8.87 -0.70
C ALA A 64 12.72 8.45 -1.89
N ASP A 65 13.18 7.49 -2.67
CA ASP A 65 12.39 6.93 -3.77
C ASP A 65 11.32 5.97 -3.25
N VAL A 66 10.12 6.08 -3.82
CA VAL A 66 8.99 5.17 -3.58
C VAL A 66 8.36 4.80 -4.90
N ALA A 67 8.28 3.50 -5.15
CA ALA A 67 7.50 2.96 -6.25
C ALA A 67 6.00 3.11 -5.93
N ILE A 68 5.29 3.88 -6.74
CA ILE A 68 3.83 4.05 -6.63
C ILE A 68 3.07 3.24 -7.69
N ARG A 69 3.78 2.72 -8.70
CA ARG A 69 3.32 1.64 -9.59
C ARG A 69 4.42 0.60 -9.69
N MET A 70 4.03 -0.66 -9.64
CA MET A 70 4.92 -1.81 -9.73
C MET A 70 4.20 -2.95 -10.48
N ASP A 71 4.97 -3.90 -10.99
CA ASP A 71 4.46 -5.12 -11.61
C ASP A 71 5.35 -6.31 -11.25
N HIS A 72 4.77 -7.51 -11.27
CA HIS A 72 5.49 -8.76 -11.07
C HIS A 72 6.15 -9.22 -12.36
N ALA A 73 7.48 -9.23 -12.36
CA ALA A 73 8.29 -9.72 -13.46
C ALA A 73 8.89 -11.09 -13.16
N LYS A 74 9.22 -11.82 -14.24
CA LYS A 74 9.93 -13.09 -14.13
C LYS A 74 11.34 -12.84 -13.60
N GLY A 75 11.57 -13.23 -12.34
CA GLY A 75 12.90 -13.19 -11.76
C GLY A 75 13.75 -14.40 -12.15
N LYS A 76 14.93 -14.51 -11.54
CA LYS A 76 15.87 -15.63 -11.76
C LYS A 76 15.61 -16.82 -10.83
N ASP A 77 14.79 -16.61 -9.80
CA ASP A 77 14.58 -17.57 -8.74
C ASP A 77 13.53 -18.61 -9.12
N THR A 78 13.79 -19.85 -8.74
CA THR A 78 12.84 -20.95 -8.80
C THR A 78 12.32 -21.20 -7.39
N LEU A 79 10.99 -21.11 -7.18
CA LEU A 79 10.41 -21.46 -5.90
C LEU A 79 10.24 -22.97 -5.79
N LEU A 80 11.01 -23.56 -4.86
CA LEU A 80 10.93 -24.97 -4.49
C LEU A 80 10.26 -25.09 -3.13
N LEU A 81 9.20 -25.88 -3.05
CA LEU A 81 8.47 -26.15 -1.82
C LEU A 81 8.74 -27.59 -1.38
N ASN A 82 9.35 -27.74 -0.21
CA ASN A 82 9.42 -29.03 0.49
C ASN A 82 8.09 -29.24 1.20
N LEU A 83 7.30 -30.20 0.71
CA LEU A 83 5.98 -30.50 1.24
C LEU A 83 5.91 -31.96 1.62
N ARG A 84 5.07 -32.28 2.59
CA ARG A 84 4.75 -33.68 2.93
C ARG A 84 3.37 -34.01 2.42
N SER A 85 3.27 -35.07 1.62
CA SER A 85 1.99 -35.59 1.15
C SER A 85 1.18 -36.10 2.33
N VAL A 86 -0.01 -35.54 2.56
CA VAL A 86 -0.91 -36.01 3.62
C VAL A 86 -1.45 -37.41 3.30
N TYR A 87 -1.65 -37.73 2.02
CA TYR A 87 -2.14 -39.04 1.57
C TYR A 87 -1.10 -40.16 1.75
N SER A 88 0.12 -39.94 1.27
CA SER A 88 1.17 -40.98 1.26
C SER A 88 2.15 -40.89 2.43
N GLY A 89 2.12 -39.79 3.18
CA GLY A 89 3.07 -39.51 4.27
C GLY A 89 4.51 -39.24 3.82
N LYS A 90 4.78 -39.21 2.50
CA LYS A 90 6.11 -39.02 1.93
C LYS A 90 6.42 -37.54 1.67
N ASP A 91 7.69 -37.21 1.77
CA ASP A 91 8.20 -35.89 1.37
C ASP A 91 8.21 -35.77 -0.15
N SER A 92 7.85 -34.58 -0.63
CA SER A 92 7.76 -34.20 -2.03
C SER A 92 8.40 -32.84 -2.22
N LEU A 93 9.13 -32.67 -3.33
CA LEU A 93 9.64 -31.39 -3.78
C LEU A 93 8.75 -30.90 -4.92
N ILE A 94 8.06 -29.77 -4.73
CA ILE A 94 7.25 -29.15 -5.77
C ILE A 94 7.98 -27.92 -6.31
N THR A 95 8.19 -27.88 -7.62
CA THR A 95 8.65 -26.69 -8.33
C THR A 95 7.44 -25.86 -8.76
N VAL A 96 7.34 -24.63 -8.26
CA VAL A 96 6.27 -23.72 -8.67
C VAL A 96 6.58 -23.16 -10.06
N THR A 97 5.71 -23.44 -11.03
CA THR A 97 5.80 -22.89 -12.39
C THR A 97 5.19 -21.48 -12.44
N ASN A 98 5.66 -20.63 -13.36
CA ASN A 98 5.22 -19.23 -13.50
C ASN A 98 5.40 -18.37 -12.24
N TYR A 99 6.46 -18.61 -11.48
CA TYR A 99 6.81 -17.78 -10.34
C TYR A 99 7.49 -16.47 -10.80
N ASN A 100 6.75 -15.36 -10.76
CA ASN A 100 7.28 -14.03 -11.01
C ASN A 100 7.84 -13.45 -9.72
N SER A 101 9.09 -13.82 -9.41
CA SER A 101 9.74 -13.48 -8.13
C SER A 101 10.26 -12.05 -8.03
N ALA A 102 10.36 -11.33 -9.15
CA ALA A 102 10.86 -9.96 -9.16
C ALA A 102 9.71 -8.96 -9.15
N ILE A 103 9.86 -7.87 -8.40
CA ILE A 103 8.97 -6.70 -8.45
C ILE A 103 9.72 -5.60 -9.17
N GLU A 104 9.17 -5.11 -10.28
CA GLU A 104 9.76 -4.03 -11.06
C GLU A 104 9.00 -2.71 -10.84
N PRO A 105 9.67 -1.62 -10.47
CA PRO A 105 9.03 -0.32 -10.32
C PRO A 105 8.74 0.30 -11.69
N LEU A 106 7.46 0.48 -12.02
CA LEU A 106 7.03 1.13 -13.26
C LEU A 106 6.96 2.65 -13.14
N LEU A 107 6.66 3.14 -11.93
CA LEU A 107 6.66 4.58 -11.63
C LEU A 107 7.16 4.80 -10.22
N THR A 108 8.22 5.59 -10.12
CA THR A 108 8.83 5.98 -8.85
C THR A 108 8.74 7.48 -8.68
N ILE A 109 8.49 7.92 -7.45
CA ILE A 109 8.50 9.33 -7.07
C ILE A 109 9.39 9.56 -5.85
N LYS A 110 9.80 10.82 -5.67
CA LYS A 110 10.43 11.27 -4.44
C LYS A 110 9.38 11.50 -3.37
N LYS A 111 9.58 10.95 -2.17
CA LYS A 111 8.73 11.23 -1.01
C LYS A 111 8.70 12.74 -0.72
N PRO A 112 7.52 13.36 -0.56
CA PRO A 112 7.45 14.72 -0.03
C PRO A 112 7.78 14.73 1.48
N ALA A 113 7.97 15.90 2.07
CA ALA A 113 8.10 16.08 3.52
C ALA A 113 6.77 15.93 4.24
N ALA A 114 5.68 16.37 3.62
CA ALA A 114 4.34 16.24 4.13
C ALA A 114 3.31 16.35 3.00
N TYR A 115 2.06 16.04 3.32
CA TYR A 115 0.90 16.35 2.50
C TYR A 115 0.05 17.42 3.19
N LEU A 116 -0.60 18.28 2.41
CA LEU A 116 -1.63 19.18 2.91
C LEU A 116 -3.00 18.68 2.45
N ILE A 117 -3.86 18.37 3.42
CA ILE A 117 -5.22 17.89 3.19
C ILE A 117 -6.22 19.01 3.52
N PRO A 118 -7.14 19.38 2.61
CA PRO A 118 -8.15 20.39 2.89
C PRO A 118 -9.03 19.98 4.08
N LYS A 119 -9.24 20.87 5.04
CA LYS A 119 -10.13 20.60 6.19
C LYS A 119 -11.59 20.43 5.78
N ALA A 120 -11.98 21.05 4.68
CA ALA A 120 -13.32 20.93 4.11
C ALA A 120 -13.59 19.53 3.53
N ASP A 121 -12.55 18.73 3.28
CA ASP A 121 -12.68 17.38 2.76
C ASP A 121 -12.98 16.38 3.88
N SER A 122 -14.27 16.23 4.20
CA SER A 122 -14.73 15.35 5.28
C SER A 122 -14.35 13.88 5.07
N LEU A 123 -14.21 13.40 3.82
CA LEU A 123 -13.89 12.01 3.53
C LEU A 123 -12.39 11.74 3.78
N LEU A 124 -11.51 12.63 3.32
CA LEU A 124 -10.08 12.53 3.64
C LEU A 124 -9.82 12.68 5.15
N VAL A 125 -10.53 13.59 5.82
CA VAL A 125 -10.43 13.76 7.27
C VAL A 125 -10.93 12.51 8.02
N ALA A 126 -12.07 11.94 7.61
CA ALA A 126 -12.57 10.70 8.20
C ALA A 126 -11.61 9.52 7.97
N TRP A 127 -11.00 9.43 6.78
CA TRP A 127 -9.96 8.45 6.48
C TRP A 127 -8.74 8.60 7.39
N MET A 128 -8.21 9.82 7.53
CA MET A 128 -7.10 10.08 8.46
C MET A 128 -7.42 9.64 9.89
N ASN A 129 -8.60 9.98 10.39
CA ASN A 129 -9.06 9.63 11.73
C ASN A 129 -9.21 8.12 11.91
N LYS A 130 -9.81 7.43 10.94
CA LYS A 130 -10.01 5.97 10.97
C LYS A 130 -8.69 5.21 11.04
N HIS A 131 -7.65 5.74 10.38
CA HIS A 131 -6.33 5.15 10.37
C HIS A 131 -5.41 5.70 11.47
N GLU A 132 -5.90 6.56 12.37
CA GLU A 132 -5.09 7.20 13.42
C GLU A 132 -3.84 7.89 12.84
N ILE A 133 -3.96 8.49 11.65
CA ILE A 133 -2.86 9.22 11.01
C ILE A 133 -2.55 10.47 11.84
N GLU A 134 -1.27 10.72 12.10
CA GLU A 134 -0.82 11.92 12.79
C GLU A 134 -0.90 13.12 11.84
N TYR A 135 -1.62 14.16 12.24
CA TYR A 135 -1.71 15.42 11.50
C TYR A 135 -1.90 16.61 12.44
N LYS A 136 -1.61 17.82 11.96
CA LYS A 136 -1.74 19.09 12.72
C LYS A 136 -2.38 20.16 11.86
N ASN A 137 -2.81 21.25 12.47
CA ASN A 137 -3.19 22.46 11.72
C ASN A 137 -1.97 22.96 10.92
N PHE A 138 -2.15 23.21 9.63
CA PHE A 138 -1.10 23.80 8.80
C PHE A 138 -0.91 25.27 9.15
N VAL A 139 0.34 25.68 9.34
CA VAL A 139 0.76 27.07 9.50
C VAL A 139 1.76 27.35 8.38
N PRO A 140 1.45 28.27 7.44
CA PRO A 140 2.36 28.59 6.34
C PRO A 140 3.73 29.09 6.83
N ASP A 141 4.80 28.64 6.16
CA ASP A 141 6.18 29.10 6.36
C ASP A 141 6.80 29.35 4.97
N ASP A 142 7.41 30.53 4.78
CA ASP A 142 8.00 30.96 3.50
C ASP A 142 9.13 30.03 3.00
N ARG A 143 9.66 29.16 3.86
CA ARG A 143 10.68 28.17 3.51
C ARG A 143 10.09 26.90 2.89
N GLN A 144 8.77 26.71 2.93
CA GLN A 144 8.12 25.52 2.42
C GLN A 144 7.81 25.64 0.93
N VAL A 145 8.30 24.69 0.14
CA VAL A 145 7.94 24.59 -1.28
C VAL A 145 6.70 23.72 -1.40
N LEU A 146 5.58 24.34 -1.78
CA LEU A 146 4.33 23.62 -1.98
C LEU A 146 4.12 23.31 -3.45
N LYS A 147 3.74 22.06 -3.74
CA LYS A 147 3.42 21.60 -5.09
C LYS A 147 1.97 21.14 -5.17
N VAL A 148 1.35 21.44 -6.30
CA VAL A 148 0.04 20.92 -6.69
C VAL A 148 0.19 20.07 -7.95
N TYR A 149 -0.63 19.04 -8.06
CA TYR A 149 -0.76 18.28 -9.30
C TYR A 149 -1.86 18.86 -10.16
N ASN A 150 -1.52 19.24 -11.39
CA ASN A 150 -2.48 19.31 -12.49
C ASN A 150 -2.70 17.89 -13.01
N ILE A 151 -3.96 17.48 -13.14
CA ILE A 151 -4.33 16.11 -13.47
C ILE A 151 -5.19 16.05 -14.73
N SER A 152 -5.00 14.99 -15.50
CA SER A 152 -5.93 14.54 -16.54
C SER A 152 -6.09 13.02 -16.47
N VAL A 153 -7.28 12.54 -16.81
CA VAL A 153 -7.62 11.12 -16.72
C VAL A 153 -7.93 10.63 -18.14
N ASP A 154 -7.13 9.67 -18.60
CA ASP A 154 -7.40 8.90 -19.83
C ASP A 154 -8.23 7.64 -19.49
N ASP A 155 -8.51 6.79 -20.48
CA ASP A 155 -9.36 5.59 -20.35
C ASP A 155 -9.01 4.70 -19.14
N SER A 156 -7.92 3.95 -19.25
CA SER A 156 -7.50 3.01 -18.22
C SER A 156 -6.16 2.39 -18.58
N LEU A 157 -5.54 1.77 -17.59
CA LEU A 157 -4.37 0.92 -17.76
C LEU A 157 -4.59 -0.38 -16.98
N MET A 158 -4.01 -1.48 -17.48
CA MET A 158 -4.00 -2.77 -16.80
C MET A 158 -2.71 -2.88 -16.00
N LEU A 159 -2.80 -3.12 -14.70
CA LEU A 159 -1.66 -3.45 -13.82
C LEU A 159 -2.07 -4.53 -12.84
N GLU A 160 -1.21 -5.53 -12.62
CA GLU A 160 -1.46 -6.62 -11.67
C GLU A 160 -2.81 -7.34 -11.93
N GLY A 161 -3.26 -7.38 -13.19
CA GLY A 161 -4.56 -7.96 -13.57
C GLY A 161 -5.76 -7.04 -13.36
N ASP A 162 -5.59 -5.88 -12.74
CA ASP A 162 -6.65 -4.91 -12.45
C ASP A 162 -6.67 -3.75 -13.44
N LYS A 163 -7.89 -3.33 -13.80
CA LYS A 163 -8.13 -2.15 -14.65
C LYS A 163 -8.23 -0.91 -13.77
N ILE A 164 -7.24 -0.03 -13.81
CA ILE A 164 -7.22 1.23 -13.06
C ILE A 164 -7.27 2.45 -13.99
N ALA A 165 -7.66 3.61 -13.45
CA ALA A 165 -7.68 4.86 -14.20
C ALA A 165 -6.25 5.28 -14.59
N LYS A 166 -6.06 5.68 -15.84
CA LYS A 166 -4.78 6.23 -16.29
C LYS A 166 -4.72 7.72 -15.99
N VAL A 167 -4.14 8.06 -14.84
CA VAL A 167 -3.94 9.45 -14.42
C VAL A 167 -2.60 9.98 -14.92
N ASN A 168 -2.65 11.05 -15.71
CA ASN A 168 -1.50 11.86 -16.09
C ASN A 168 -1.41 13.05 -15.15
N THR A 169 -0.19 13.44 -14.79
CA THR A 169 0.03 14.52 -13.84
C THR A 169 1.19 15.42 -14.25
N ASP A 170 1.02 16.72 -14.03
CA ASP A 170 2.09 17.70 -14.07
C ASP A 170 2.18 18.42 -12.71
N LYS A 171 3.40 18.72 -12.25
CA LYS A 171 3.63 19.37 -10.94
C LYS A 171 4.05 20.81 -11.13
N GLU A 172 3.35 21.71 -10.46
CA GLU A 172 3.70 23.13 -10.42
C GLU A 172 3.81 23.65 -8.99
N ASP A 173 4.48 24.80 -8.84
CA ASP A 173 4.46 25.54 -7.57
C ASP A 173 3.04 26.00 -7.26
N PHE A 174 2.56 25.67 -6.07
CA PHE A 174 1.28 26.18 -5.62
C PHE A 174 1.42 27.67 -5.27
N ARG A 175 0.80 28.53 -6.08
CA ARG A 175 0.79 30.00 -5.91
C ARG A 175 -0.58 30.55 -5.47
N GLY A 176 -1.51 29.67 -5.11
CA GLY A 176 -2.85 30.06 -4.69
C GLY A 176 -2.86 30.77 -3.33
N ALA A 177 -3.85 31.62 -3.11
CA ALA A 177 -4.07 32.21 -1.79
C ALA A 177 -4.44 31.10 -0.78
N TYR A 178 -3.67 30.98 0.30
CA TYR A 178 -4.06 30.13 1.42
C TYR A 178 -5.31 30.72 2.07
N SER A 179 -6.33 29.89 2.30
CA SER A 179 -7.26 30.14 3.40
C SER A 179 -6.48 29.87 4.70
N PRO A 180 -6.21 30.87 5.55
CA PRO A 180 -5.56 30.63 6.83
C PRO A 180 -6.34 29.57 7.62
N GLY A 181 -5.68 28.47 7.97
CA GLY A 181 -6.32 27.35 8.64
C GLY A 181 -7.19 26.46 7.76
N GLY A 182 -7.12 26.56 6.42
CA GLY A 182 -7.87 25.73 5.48
C GLY A 182 -7.36 24.30 5.32
N TYR A 183 -6.16 24.00 5.82
CA TYR A 183 -5.49 22.70 5.63
C TYR A 183 -5.00 22.07 6.94
N PHE A 184 -4.96 20.75 6.96
CA PHE A 184 -4.13 19.96 7.86
C PHE A 184 -2.80 19.63 7.19
N ILE A 185 -1.71 19.65 7.94
CA ILE A 185 -0.42 19.12 7.53
C ILE A 185 -0.25 17.70 8.06
N VAL A 186 0.09 16.78 7.16
CA VAL A 186 0.25 15.35 7.40
C VAL A 186 1.71 14.97 7.11
N PRO A 187 2.58 14.94 8.12
CA PRO A 187 4.00 14.71 7.90
C PRO A 187 4.29 13.24 7.58
N ILE A 188 5.26 12.95 6.72
CA ILE A 188 5.54 11.56 6.32
C ILE A 188 6.39 10.78 7.33
N ASN A 189 7.00 11.43 8.32
CA ASN A 189 7.88 10.82 9.32
C ASN A 189 7.07 10.22 10.48
N GLN A 190 6.17 9.31 10.13
CA GLN A 190 5.27 8.62 11.05
C GLN A 190 5.10 7.16 10.65
N LEU A 191 4.37 6.39 11.45
CA LEU A 191 4.14 4.95 11.22
C LEU A 191 3.57 4.67 9.82
N TYR A 192 2.72 5.55 9.31
CA TYR A 192 2.04 5.41 8.02
C TYR A 192 2.82 5.99 6.83
N SER A 193 4.13 6.27 6.97
CA SER A 193 4.96 6.93 5.95
C SER A 193 4.74 6.43 4.52
N ASN A 194 4.88 5.12 4.29
CA ASN A 194 4.72 4.54 2.95
C ASN A 194 3.24 4.52 2.52
N MET A 195 2.33 4.26 3.46
CA MET A 195 0.89 4.26 3.18
C MET A 195 0.41 5.62 2.73
N LEU A 196 0.88 6.72 3.33
CA LEU A 196 0.52 8.08 2.94
C LEU A 196 0.90 8.34 1.48
N VAL A 197 2.11 7.95 1.08
CA VAL A 197 2.58 8.13 -0.29
C VAL A 197 1.76 7.30 -1.27
N LEU A 198 1.51 6.03 -0.96
CA LEU A 198 0.71 5.17 -1.83
C LEU A 198 -0.75 5.65 -1.91
N ALA A 199 -1.34 6.07 -0.79
CA ALA A 199 -2.73 6.50 -0.71
C ALA A 199 -2.99 7.84 -1.40
N LEU A 200 -2.10 8.82 -1.22
CA LEU A 200 -2.35 10.21 -1.59
C LEU A 200 -1.81 10.58 -2.97
N GLU A 201 -0.90 9.81 -3.57
CA GLU A 201 -0.42 10.12 -4.92
C GLU A 201 -1.47 9.72 -5.98
N PRO A 202 -1.91 10.66 -6.84
CA PRO A 202 -3.00 10.42 -7.79
C PRO A 202 -2.69 9.35 -8.85
N GLN A 203 -1.41 9.04 -9.07
CA GLN A 203 -0.96 8.02 -10.01
C GLN A 203 -0.77 6.64 -9.37
N SER A 204 -0.93 6.50 -8.05
CA SER A 204 -0.62 5.22 -7.39
C SER A 204 -1.58 4.11 -7.81
N ILE A 205 -1.03 2.90 -8.00
CA ILE A 205 -1.79 1.68 -8.33
C ILE A 205 -2.81 1.31 -7.23
N ILE A 206 -2.52 1.65 -5.98
CA ILE A 206 -3.35 1.37 -4.80
C ILE A 206 -3.73 2.66 -4.05
N GLY A 207 -3.80 3.77 -4.78
CA GLY A 207 -4.16 5.07 -4.22
C GLY A 207 -5.64 5.16 -3.83
N LEU A 208 -5.98 6.16 -3.02
CA LEU A 208 -7.36 6.43 -2.60
C LEU A 208 -8.30 6.58 -3.81
N VAL A 209 -7.80 7.17 -4.89
CA VAL A 209 -8.54 7.41 -6.13
C VAL A 209 -9.11 6.15 -6.81
N VAL A 210 -8.60 4.96 -6.45
CA VAL A 210 -9.11 3.67 -6.95
C VAL A 210 -10.46 3.33 -6.31
N TYR A 211 -10.70 3.78 -5.07
CA TYR A 211 -11.93 3.53 -4.32
C TYR A 211 -13.06 4.46 -4.77
N LYS A 212 -14.28 3.92 -4.84
CA LYS A 212 -15.45 4.62 -5.41
C LYS A 212 -15.74 5.94 -4.69
N GLU A 213 -15.65 5.94 -3.37
CA GLU A 213 -15.91 7.08 -2.49
C GLU A 213 -14.90 8.22 -2.68
N PHE A 214 -13.71 7.95 -3.21
CA PHE A 214 -12.63 8.93 -3.41
C PHE A 214 -12.42 9.31 -4.89
N LYS A 215 -13.23 8.80 -5.82
CA LYS A 215 -13.13 9.15 -7.24
C LYS A 215 -13.29 10.65 -7.53
N TYR A 216 -13.97 11.40 -6.65
CA TYR A 216 -14.11 12.85 -6.76
C TYR A 216 -12.75 13.58 -6.70
N LEU A 217 -11.71 12.97 -6.11
CA LEU A 217 -10.36 13.56 -6.11
C LEU A 217 -9.80 13.73 -7.54
N LEU A 218 -10.35 13.00 -8.51
CA LEU A 218 -10.00 13.07 -9.92
C LEU A 218 -11.00 13.87 -10.78
N SER A 219 -12.03 14.49 -10.19
CA SER A 219 -13.08 15.18 -10.98
C SER A 219 -12.67 16.59 -11.43
N GLY A 220 -11.63 17.16 -10.84
CA GLY A 220 -11.11 18.49 -11.17
C GLY A 220 -9.92 18.46 -12.14
N LYS A 221 -9.46 19.65 -12.52
CA LYS A 221 -8.18 19.81 -13.25
C LYS A 221 -6.97 19.77 -12.32
N THR A 222 -7.19 20.01 -11.04
CA THR A 222 -6.15 20.01 -10.00
C THR A 222 -6.50 18.98 -8.94
N TYR A 223 -5.48 18.28 -8.46
CA TYR A 223 -5.62 17.36 -7.34
C TYR A 223 -5.70 18.15 -6.03
N PRO A 224 -6.68 17.88 -5.15
CA PRO A 224 -6.94 18.73 -3.99
C PRO A 224 -5.93 18.56 -2.84
N VAL A 225 -5.13 17.48 -2.85
CA VAL A 225 -4.08 17.25 -1.86
C VAL A 225 -2.78 17.85 -2.37
N LEU A 226 -2.19 18.76 -1.58
CA LEU A 226 -0.92 19.39 -1.92
C LEU A 226 0.24 18.61 -1.32
N ARG A 227 1.41 18.76 -1.94
CA ARG A 227 2.68 18.23 -1.44
C ARG A 227 3.50 19.35 -0.83
N VAL A 228 4.10 19.09 0.32
CA VAL A 228 5.18 19.90 0.89
C VAL A 228 6.49 19.24 0.49
N GLU A 229 7.24 19.86 -0.42
CA GLU A 229 8.57 19.39 -0.81
C GLU A 229 9.63 19.91 0.18
N ASN A 230 10.85 19.38 0.05
CA ASN A 230 12.03 19.87 0.78
C ASN A 230 12.54 21.20 0.23
#